data_AF-A0A537TM31-F1
#
_entry.id   AF-A0A537TM31-F1
#
_cell.length_a   1.000
_cell.length_b   1.000
_cell.length_c   1.000
_cell.angle_alpha   90.00
_cell.angle_beta   90.00
_cell.angle_gamma   90.00
#
_symmetry.space_group_name_H-M   'P 1'
#
loop_
_entity.id
_entity.type
_entity.pdbx_description
1 polymer ?
#
loop_
_entity_poly.entity_id
_entity_poly.type
_entity_poly.pdbx_seq_one_letter_code
_entity_poly.pdbx_strand_id
1 'polypeptide(L)' 'MAEGNSSQPSSAVCTKYLLFISKPTGYELTEREGEPPSPGAEIDVGDESMRFVVEKVGSSPLPGDARPCVFLQGLQR' A
#
# COMPACT_ATOMS: atom_id res chain seq x y z
N MET A 1 -19.96 -10.33 -27.28
CA MET A 1 -19.59 -9.27 -26.31
C MET A 1 -18.94 -9.93 -25.10
N ALA A 2 -17.62 -9.84 -25.02
CA ALA A 2 -16.72 -10.15 -23.90
C ALA A 2 -15.35 -9.61 -24.39
N GLU A 3 -14.52 -8.91 -23.65
CA GLU A 3 -13.94 -9.28 -22.36
C GLU A 3 -13.73 -8.03 -21.48
N GLY A 4 -14.15 -8.14 -20.22
CA GLY A 4 -13.68 -7.26 -19.15
C GLY A 4 -12.28 -7.68 -18.78
N ASN A 5 -11.28 -6.94 -19.24
CA ASN A 5 -9.90 -7.13 -18.82
C ASN A 5 -9.69 -6.49 -17.44
N SER A 6 -10.12 -7.18 -16.39
CA SER A 6 -9.69 -6.90 -15.01
C SER A 6 -8.25 -7.37 -14.86
N SER A 7 -7.31 -6.64 -15.46
CA SER A 7 -5.88 -6.80 -15.26
C SER A 7 -5.50 -6.34 -13.84
N GLN A 8 -5.81 -7.16 -12.84
CA GLN A 8 -5.06 -7.08 -11.58
C GLN A 8 -3.72 -7.78 -11.83
N PRO A 9 -2.57 -7.08 -11.74
CA PRO A 9 -1.29 -7.73 -11.89
C PRO A 9 -1.10 -8.74 -10.75
N SER A 10 -0.70 -9.94 -11.16
CA SER A 10 -0.46 -11.12 -10.35
C SER A 10 0.74 -10.89 -9.41
N SER A 11 0.52 -10.25 -8.26
CA SER A 11 1.50 -10.18 -7.17
C SER A 11 1.44 -11.44 -6.32
N ALA A 12 1.69 -12.60 -6.93
CA ALA A 12 1.74 -13.89 -6.26
C ALA A 12 3.13 -14.14 -5.65
N VAL A 13 3.57 -13.24 -4.76
CA VAL A 13 4.68 -13.50 -3.84
C VAL A 13 4.12 -13.36 -2.43
N CYS A 14 4.15 -14.45 -1.66
CA CYS A 14 3.57 -14.57 -0.32
C CYS A 14 4.45 -13.88 0.73
N THR A 15 4.73 -12.59 0.54
CA THR A 15 5.41 -11.72 1.50
C THR A 15 4.38 -10.86 2.22
N LYS A 16 4.58 -10.57 3.51
CA LYS A 16 3.72 -9.66 4.26
C LYS A 16 4.43 -8.32 4.39
N TYR A 17 3.76 -7.24 4.06
CA TYR A 17 4.27 -5.89 4.19
C TYR A 17 3.29 -5.01 4.97
N LEU A 18 3.82 -3.97 5.60
CA LEU A 18 3.04 -2.96 6.29
C LEU A 18 2.74 -1.80 5.34
N LEU A 19 1.51 -1.31 5.35
CA LEU A 19 1.11 -0.06 4.75
C LEU A 19 1.03 1.00 5.85
N PHE A 20 1.88 2.01 5.78
CA PHE A 20 1.80 3.20 6.62
C PHE A 20 0.99 4.27 5.89
N ILE A 21 -0.26 4.44 6.28
CA ILE A 21 -1.20 5.39 5.68
C ILE A 21 -1.13 6.68 6.47
N SER A 22 -0.47 7.70 5.92
CA SER A 22 -0.49 9.04 6.51
C SER A 22 -1.78 9.77 6.16
N LYS A 23 -2.53 10.15 7.19
CA LYS A 23 -3.78 10.92 7.10
C LYS A 23 -3.60 12.26 7.83
N PRO A 24 -4.37 13.30 7.49
CA PRO A 24 -4.33 14.56 8.23
C PRO A 24 -4.77 14.40 9.70
N THR A 25 -5.59 13.39 10.00
CA THR A 25 -6.04 13.07 11.37
C THR A 25 -5.10 12.15 12.14
N GLY A 26 -4.04 11.62 11.52
CA GLY A 26 -3.12 10.68 12.15
C GLY A 26 -2.47 9.73 11.15
N TYR A 27 -2.04 8.56 11.61
CA TYR A 27 -1.54 7.52 10.72
C TYR A 27 -2.23 6.20 11.04
N GLU A 28 -2.38 5.37 10.02
CA GLU A 28 -2.89 4.01 10.15
C GLU A 28 -1.89 3.02 9.59
N LEU A 29 -1.67 1.93 10.32
CA LEU A 29 -0.83 0.83 9.89
C LEU A 29 -1.73 -0.34 9.50
N THR A 30 -1.68 -0.75 8.24
CA THR A 30 -2.44 -1.89 7.73
C THR A 30 -1.50 -2.96 7.21
N GLU A 31 -1.68 -4.19 7.66
CA GLU A 31 -0.92 -5.33 7.15
C GLU A 31 -1.53 -5.78 5.80
N ARG A 32 -0.68 -5.98 4.80
CA ARG A 32 -1.07 -6.53 3.50
C ARG A 32 -0.20 -7.73 3.17
N GLU A 33 -0.82 -8.66 2.46
CA GLU A 33 -0.16 -9.82 1.90
C GLU A 33 0.09 -9.55 0.41
N GLY A 34 1.26 -9.92 -0.09
CA GLY A 34 1.69 -9.69 -1.46
C GLY A 34 3.06 -9.03 -1.57
N GLU A 35 3.33 -8.48 -2.74
CA GLU A 35 4.54 -7.70 -2.99
C GLU A 35 4.26 -6.21 -2.72
N PRO A 36 5.15 -5.49 -2.00
CA PRO A 36 4.96 -4.07 -1.78
C PRO A 36 4.93 -3.32 -3.12
N PRO A 37 3.94 -2.43 -3.35
CA PRO A 37 3.87 -1.65 -4.56
C PRO A 37 5.10 -0.72 -4.69
N SER A 38 5.48 -0.43 -5.93
CA SER A 38 6.61 0.45 -6.22
C SER A 38 6.33 1.89 -5.74
N PRO A 39 7.37 2.64 -5.31
CA PRO A 39 7.25 4.08 -5.07
C PRO A 39 6.66 4.81 -6.28
N GLY A 40 5.67 5.66 -6.03
CA GLY A 40 4.88 6.38 -7.05
C GLY A 40 3.61 5.65 -7.50
N ALA A 41 3.38 4.40 -7.08
CA ALA A 41 2.12 3.72 -7.38
C ALA A 41 0.96 4.32 -6.57
N GLU A 42 -0.19 4.48 -7.23
CA GLU A 42 -1.45 4.81 -6.57
C GLU A 42 -2.10 3.54 -6.02
N ILE A 43 -2.57 3.61 -4.78
CA ILE A 43 -3.22 2.50 -4.09
C ILE A 43 -4.47 3.04 -3.39
N ASP A 44 -5.58 2.34 -3.57
CA ASP A 44 -6.81 2.62 -2.85
C ASP A 44 -6.80 1.86 -1.51
N VAL A 45 -6.97 2.59 -0.40
CA VAL A 45 -6.99 1.98 0.94
C VAL A 45 -8.27 2.32 1.69
N GLY A 46 -8.88 1.28 2.26
CA GLY A 46 -10.13 1.36 3.01
C GLY A 46 -11.37 1.28 2.11
N ASP A 47 -12.54 1.30 2.74
CA ASP A 47 -13.84 1.18 2.07
C ASP A 47 -14.23 2.41 1.23
N GLU A 48 -13.68 3.59 1.57
CA GLU A 48 -14.02 4.86 0.92
C GLU A 48 -13.21 5.14 -0.36
N SER A 49 -12.42 4.19 -0.87
CA SER A 49 -11.60 4.38 -2.08
C SER A 49 -10.71 5.63 -2.01
N MET A 50 -10.16 5.92 -0.83
CA MET A 50 -9.19 7.00 -0.68
C MET A 50 -7.92 6.60 -1.44
N ARG A 51 -7.53 7.46 -2.40
CA ARG A 51 -6.28 7.28 -3.12
C ARG A 51 -5.09 7.75 -2.31
N PHE A 52 -4.15 6.85 -2.17
CA PHE A 52 -2.84 7.15 -1.61
C PHE A 52 -1.77 6.86 -2.66
N VAL A 53 -0.67 7.59 -2.59
CA VAL A 53 0.52 7.31 -3.38
C VAL A 53 1.60 6.73 -2.50
N VAL A 54 2.30 5.71 -2.99
CA VAL A 54 3.50 5.20 -2.33
C VAL A 54 4.58 6.26 -2.42
N GLU A 55 4.91 6.89 -1.29
CA GLU A 55 6.04 7.80 -1.20
C GLU A 55 7.35 7.03 -1.30
N LYS A 56 7.47 5.93 -0.54
CA LYS A 56 8.64 5.06 -0.51
C LYS A 56 8.34 3.71 0.12
N VAL A 57 9.21 2.73 -0.11
CA VAL A 57 9.21 1.45 0.59
C VAL A 57 10.52 1.33 1.36
N GLY A 58 10.43 1.05 2.66
CA GLY A 58 11.58 0.91 3.55
C GLY A 58 11.38 -0.20 4.57
N SER A 59 12.23 -0.26 5.60
CA SER A 59 12.03 -1.13 6.75
C SER A 59 10.98 -0.58 7.71
N SER A 60 10.30 -1.44 8.46
CA SER A 60 9.32 -1.02 9.46
C SER A 60 9.95 -0.10 10.51
N PRO A 61 9.28 1.01 10.89
CA PRO A 61 9.74 1.90 11.95
C PRO A 61 9.57 1.28 13.35
N LEU A 62 8.97 0.09 13.46
CA LEU A 62 8.80 -0.61 14.72
C LEU A 62 10.10 -1.32 15.13
N PRO A 63 10.55 -1.19 16.39
CA PRO A 63 11.77 -1.85 16.87
C PRO A 63 11.62 -3.37 16.79
N GLY A 64 12.51 -4.02 16.03
CA GLY A 64 12.52 -5.48 15.85
C GLY A 64 11.67 -5.99 14.69
N ASP A 65 11.02 -5.12 13.92
CA ASP A 65 10.23 -5.50 12.76
C ASP A 65 11.05 -5.31 11.47
N ALA A 66 11.48 -6.42 10.88
CA ALA A 66 12.24 -6.42 9.63
C ALA A 66 11.35 -6.44 8.37
N ARG A 67 10.03 -6.35 8.52
CA ARG A 67 9.11 -6.44 7.39
C ARG A 67 9.21 -5.18 6.51
N PRO A 68 8.96 -5.31 5.19
CA PRO A 68 8.85 -4.17 4.31
C PRO A 68 7.68 -3.29 4.77
N CYS A 69 7.90 -1.98 4.84
CA CYS A 69 6.90 -0.98 5.17
C CYS A 69 6.81 0.04 4.04
N VAL A 70 5.60 0.18 3.51
CA VAL A 70 5.24 1.02 2.39
C VAL A 70 4.62 2.28 2.95
N PHE A 71 5.30 3.41 2.78
CA PHE A 71 4.85 4.71 3.22
C PHE A 71 3.92 5.29 2.17
N LEU A 72 2.67 5.51 2.57
CA LEU A 72 1.62 6.05 1.74
C LEU A 72 1.30 7.49 2.17
N GLN A 73 1.20 8.37 1.18
CA GLN A 73 0.77 9.75 1.36
C GLN A 73 -0.60 9.97 0.73
N GLY A 74 -1.53 10.58 1.48
CA GLY A 74 -2.85 10.94 0.97
C GLY A 74 -2.73 11.92 -0.19
N LEU A 75 -3.25 11.53 -1.36
CA LEU A 75 -3.42 12.44 -2.51
C LEU A 75 -4.68 13.27 -2.25
N GLN A 76 -4.54 14.29 -1.41
CA GLN A 76 -5.55 15.33 -1.19
C GLN A 76 -5.66 16.16 -2.48
N ARG A 77 -6.65 15.85 -3.32
CA ARG A 77 -7.03 16.67 -4.48
C ARG A 77 -8.40 17.30 -4.27
#